data_AF-A0A535TSQ7-F1
#
_entry.id   AF-A0A535TSQ7-F1
#
_cell.length_a   1.000
_cell.length_b   1.000
_cell.length_c   1.000
_cell.angle_alpha   90.00
_cell.angle_beta   90.00
_cell.angle_gamma   90.00
#
_symmetry.space_group_name_H-M   'P 1'
#
loop_
_entity.id
_entity.type
_entity.pdbx_description
1 polymer ?
#
loop_
_entity_poly.entity_id
_entity_poly.type
_entity_poly.pdbx_seq_one_letter_code
_entity_poly.pdbx_strand_id
1 'polypeptide(L)'
;SPSIETPYGDFFAHGWGERCNINSLPIAVNPAGGMNSYWEMPFRKSAHLTLENLGEQEVVLYYQIDYVLTEVAEDMAYFHAQWRRSNPLPYKQVHTILDGVKGKGHYVGTYLAWQVNSNGWWGEGEVKFYLDGDNEFPTICGTGTEDYFGGAWNFEHPQGTYGTYSTMFLGLPQMIQPDGLYRSQQRFGMYRWHIMDPIRFEEDLRVTIQALGWRSGQRYLPLQDDIASTGFWYQTEPHAPFISSIYLDMLEII
;
A
#
# COMPACT_ATOMS: atom_id res chain seq x y z
N SER A 1 15.41 13.69 -6.97
CA SER A 1 14.84 12.43 -6.47
C SER A 1 13.36 12.43 -6.87
N PRO A 2 12.76 11.28 -7.22
CA PRO A 2 11.35 11.23 -7.56
C PRO A 2 10.46 11.43 -6.32
N SER A 3 9.28 12.05 -6.49
CA SER A 3 8.22 12.09 -5.46
C SER A 3 7.35 10.82 -5.48
N ILE A 4 7.42 10.03 -6.55
CA ILE A 4 6.66 8.79 -6.74
C ILE A 4 7.64 7.72 -7.22
N GLU A 5 7.77 6.64 -6.45
CA GLU A 5 8.62 5.51 -6.83
C GLU A 5 8.05 4.20 -6.31
N THR A 6 7.47 3.42 -7.21
CA THR A 6 6.68 2.22 -6.91
C THR A 6 6.73 1.25 -8.09
N PRO A 7 6.58 -0.07 -7.86
CA PRO A 7 6.22 -0.98 -8.94
C PRO A 7 4.89 -0.56 -9.58
N TYR A 8 4.78 -0.77 -10.89
CA TYR A 8 3.61 -0.31 -11.66
C TYR A 8 2.30 -0.86 -11.10
N GLY A 9 2.23 -2.17 -10.83
CA GLY A 9 1.01 -2.80 -10.28
C GLY A 9 0.64 -2.27 -8.89
N ASP A 10 1.60 -2.18 -7.98
CA ASP A 10 1.39 -1.72 -6.60
C ASP A 10 0.86 -0.28 -6.53
N PHE A 11 1.29 0.60 -7.44
CA PHE A 11 0.72 1.96 -7.56
C PHE A 11 -0.80 1.95 -7.78
N PHE A 12 -1.27 1.02 -8.62
CA PHE A 12 -2.69 0.86 -8.95
C PHE A 12 -3.42 -0.13 -8.04
N ALA A 13 -2.90 -0.36 -6.82
CA ALA A 13 -3.47 -1.31 -5.86
C ALA A 13 -3.65 -2.74 -6.41
N HIS A 14 -2.77 -3.11 -7.34
CA HIS A 14 -2.81 -4.32 -8.13
C HIS A 14 -1.44 -5.04 -8.01
N GLY A 15 -1.14 -5.49 -6.80
CA GLY A 15 0.09 -6.23 -6.52
C GLY A 15 0.04 -7.67 -7.02
N TRP A 16 1.04 -8.47 -6.63
CA TRP A 16 1.11 -9.92 -6.88
C TRP A 16 1.19 -10.36 -8.35
N GLY A 17 1.30 -9.44 -9.30
CA GLY A 17 1.26 -9.78 -10.73
C GLY A 17 -0.03 -10.47 -11.17
N GLU A 18 -1.09 -10.46 -10.35
CA GLU A 18 -2.35 -11.14 -10.62
C GLU A 18 -3.51 -10.15 -10.69
N ARG A 19 -4.36 -10.34 -11.71
CA ARG A 19 -5.36 -9.35 -12.03
C ARG A 19 -6.57 -9.36 -11.09
N CYS A 20 -6.94 -8.18 -10.58
CA CYS A 20 -8.23 -7.95 -9.94
C CYS A 20 -8.93 -6.70 -10.50
N ASN A 21 -10.25 -6.61 -10.29
CA ASN A 21 -10.98 -5.36 -10.54
C ASN A 21 -10.92 -4.49 -9.28
N ILE A 22 -10.70 -3.20 -9.47
CA ILE A 22 -10.72 -2.21 -8.38
C ILE A 22 -11.69 -1.11 -8.77
N ASN A 23 -12.67 -0.88 -7.90
CA ASN A 23 -13.66 0.18 -8.01
C ASN A 23 -13.52 1.10 -6.80
N SER A 24 -12.52 1.96 -6.82
CA SER A 24 -12.28 2.97 -5.78
C SER A 24 -12.27 4.37 -6.36
N LEU A 25 -12.30 5.39 -5.49
CA LEU A 25 -12.35 6.78 -5.93
C LEU A 25 -11.05 7.22 -6.64
N PRO A 26 -9.85 7.03 -6.05
CA PRO A 26 -8.62 7.51 -6.69
C PRO A 26 -7.99 6.50 -7.65
N ILE A 27 -8.30 5.20 -7.53
CA ILE A 27 -7.74 4.14 -8.36
C ILE A 27 -8.86 3.27 -8.91
N ALA A 28 -8.85 3.02 -10.22
CA ALA A 28 -9.74 2.06 -10.84
C ALA A 28 -8.98 1.10 -11.76
N VAL A 29 -9.13 -0.20 -11.51
CA VAL A 29 -8.68 -1.25 -12.42
C VAL A 29 -9.91 -1.90 -13.02
N ASN A 30 -10.17 -1.55 -14.27
CA ASN A 30 -11.36 -1.96 -15.00
C ASN A 30 -11.16 -3.31 -15.70
N PRO A 31 -12.25 -3.97 -16.15
CA PRO A 31 -12.17 -5.23 -16.88
C PRO A 31 -11.12 -5.20 -18.00
N ALA A 32 -10.43 -6.33 -18.20
CA ALA A 32 -9.32 -6.49 -19.14
C ALA A 32 -8.02 -5.69 -18.82
N GLY A 33 -7.93 -5.03 -17.66
CA GLY A 33 -6.66 -4.48 -17.16
C GLY A 33 -6.45 -2.99 -17.46
N GLY A 34 -7.51 -2.22 -17.67
CA GLY A 34 -7.42 -0.76 -17.76
C GLY A 34 -7.16 -0.14 -16.38
N MET A 35 -5.90 0.21 -16.09
CA MET A 35 -5.48 0.83 -14.83
C MET A 35 -5.58 2.36 -14.93
N ASN A 36 -6.33 2.98 -14.01
CA ASN A 36 -6.61 4.42 -14.00
C ASN A 36 -6.28 5.00 -12.63
N SER A 37 -5.66 6.18 -12.63
CA SER A 37 -5.40 6.97 -11.42
C SER A 37 -6.04 8.34 -11.57
N TYR A 38 -6.76 8.74 -10.52
CA TYR A 38 -7.45 10.03 -10.39
C TYR A 38 -6.88 10.84 -9.23
N TRP A 39 -5.71 10.46 -8.69
CA TRP A 39 -4.97 11.31 -7.78
C TRP A 39 -4.59 12.61 -8.49
N GLU A 40 -4.92 13.75 -7.88
CA GLU A 40 -4.44 15.04 -8.36
C GLU A 40 -2.94 15.14 -8.12
N MET A 41 -2.15 15.48 -9.14
CA MET A 41 -0.68 15.57 -9.03
C MET A 41 -0.20 16.96 -9.48
N PRO A 42 -0.29 17.99 -8.62
CA PRO A 42 0.07 19.35 -8.98
C PRO A 42 1.56 19.47 -9.34
N PHE A 43 1.89 20.29 -10.32
CA PHE A 43 3.27 20.66 -10.64
C PHE A 43 3.37 22.13 -11.02
N ARG A 44 4.46 22.80 -10.60
CA ARG A 44 4.67 24.24 -10.84
C ARG A 44 5.58 24.56 -12.03
N LYS A 45 6.58 23.72 -12.30
CA LYS A 45 7.57 23.94 -13.37
C LYS A 45 7.45 22.92 -14.48
N SER A 46 7.48 21.64 -14.11
CA SER A 46 7.36 20.51 -15.03
C SER A 46 7.00 19.25 -14.25
N ALA A 47 6.48 18.26 -14.96
CA ALA A 47 6.37 16.88 -14.49
C ALA A 47 7.20 16.00 -15.42
N HIS A 48 7.94 15.04 -14.85
CA HIS A 48 8.73 14.06 -15.59
C HIS A 48 8.33 12.67 -15.11
N LEU A 49 7.74 11.89 -15.99
CA LEU A 49 7.26 10.55 -15.70
C LEU A 49 8.14 9.55 -16.43
N THR A 50 8.59 8.52 -15.72
CA THR A 50 9.41 7.44 -16.24
C THR A 50 8.73 6.11 -15.94
N LEU A 51 8.72 5.20 -16.91
CA LEU A 51 8.40 3.80 -16.68
C LEU A 51 9.60 2.97 -17.10
N GLU A 52 10.03 2.08 -16.22
CA GLU A 52 11.16 1.19 -16.45
C GLU A 52 10.65 -0.26 -16.52
N ASN A 53 11.01 -0.96 -17.58
CA ASN A 53 10.82 -2.39 -17.68
C ASN A 53 12.06 -3.09 -17.13
N LEU A 54 11.94 -3.65 -15.91
CA LEU A 54 13.01 -4.40 -15.27
C LEU A 54 13.12 -5.84 -15.78
N GLY A 55 12.12 -6.34 -16.52
CA GLY A 55 12.09 -7.69 -17.04
C GLY A 55 12.81 -7.85 -18.38
N GLU A 56 13.06 -9.10 -18.76
CA GLU A 56 13.70 -9.44 -20.04
C GLU A 56 12.73 -9.38 -21.23
N GLN A 57 11.42 -9.50 -20.98
CA GLN A 57 10.41 -9.54 -22.02
C GLN A 57 10.05 -8.12 -22.46
N GLU A 58 9.93 -7.91 -23.77
CA GLU A 58 9.40 -6.66 -24.30
C GLU A 58 7.93 -6.48 -23.90
N VAL A 59 7.58 -5.29 -23.41
CA VAL A 59 6.23 -4.94 -22.97
C VAL A 59 5.71 -3.78 -23.80
N VAL A 60 4.49 -3.90 -24.30
CA VAL A 60 3.79 -2.80 -24.96
C VAL A 60 2.99 -2.02 -23.92
N LEU A 61 3.29 -0.73 -23.80
CA LEU A 61 2.56 0.18 -22.93
C LEU A 61 1.63 1.09 -23.75
N TYR A 62 0.35 1.08 -23.40
CA TYR A 62 -0.62 2.10 -23.82
C TYR A 62 -0.89 3.00 -22.62
N TYR A 63 -0.75 4.31 -22.79
CA TYR A 63 -0.97 5.28 -21.72
C TYR A 63 -1.62 6.56 -22.24
N GLN A 64 -2.31 7.24 -21.33
CA GLN A 64 -2.84 8.58 -21.52
C GLN A 64 -2.58 9.37 -20.24
N ILE A 65 -2.12 10.61 -20.38
CA ILE A 65 -1.90 11.52 -19.26
C ILE A 65 -2.69 12.78 -19.58
N ASP A 66 -3.79 12.97 -18.86
CA ASP A 66 -4.60 14.19 -18.95
C ASP A 66 -4.17 15.16 -17.86
N TYR A 67 -3.95 16.41 -18.24
CA TYR A 67 -3.56 17.47 -17.31
C TYR A 67 -4.07 18.84 -17.78
N VAL A 68 -4.11 19.80 -16.87
CA VAL A 68 -4.45 21.19 -17.15
C VAL A 68 -3.26 22.07 -16.79
N LEU A 69 -2.85 22.94 -17.70
CA LEU A 69 -1.89 24.01 -17.41
C LEU A 69 -2.63 25.18 -16.79
N THR A 70 -2.35 25.42 -15.51
CA THR A 70 -2.96 26.49 -14.73
C THR A 70 -1.97 26.99 -13.69
N GLU A 71 -2.28 28.13 -13.08
CA GLU A 71 -1.58 28.56 -11.88
C GLU A 71 -1.85 27.56 -10.75
N VAL A 72 -0.77 27.07 -10.14
CA VAL A 72 -0.80 26.20 -8.96
C VAL A 72 -0.37 27.03 -7.76
N ALA A 73 -1.24 27.14 -6.76
CA ALA A 73 -0.99 27.96 -5.57
C ALA A 73 0.34 27.59 -4.89
N GLU A 74 1.04 28.57 -4.30
CA GLU A 74 2.37 28.37 -3.70
C GLU A 74 2.36 27.40 -2.52
N ASP A 75 1.23 27.27 -1.83
CA ASP A 75 1.02 26.40 -0.67
C ASP A 75 0.45 25.02 -1.04
N MET A 76 0.14 24.77 -2.32
CA MET A 76 -0.37 23.47 -2.76
C MET A 76 0.68 22.36 -2.58
N ALA A 77 0.29 21.27 -1.95
CA ALA A 77 1.14 20.12 -1.72
C ALA A 77 1.29 19.26 -2.98
N TYR A 78 2.40 18.53 -3.08
CA TYR A 78 2.67 17.59 -4.16
C TYR A 78 2.30 16.18 -3.74
N PHE A 79 1.79 15.41 -4.70
CA PHE A 79 1.48 14.00 -4.50
C PHE A 79 2.76 13.17 -4.43
N HIS A 80 2.78 12.24 -3.49
CA HIS A 80 3.88 11.33 -3.27
C HIS A 80 3.37 9.90 -3.10
N ALA A 81 4.14 8.94 -3.59
CA ALA A 81 3.92 7.54 -3.28
C ALA A 81 5.25 6.79 -3.15
N GLN A 82 5.33 5.90 -2.17
CA GLN A 82 6.55 5.14 -1.91
C GLN A 82 6.20 3.69 -1.59
N TRP A 83 6.94 2.79 -2.23
CA TRP A 83 6.81 1.37 -2.04
C TRP A 83 7.87 0.80 -1.09
N ARG A 84 7.47 -0.19 -0.28
CA ARG A 84 8.36 -0.96 0.61
C ARG A 84 7.97 -2.43 0.60
N ARG A 85 8.93 -3.32 0.85
CA ARG A 85 8.69 -4.76 1.07
C ARG A 85 9.53 -5.32 2.19
N SER A 86 8.96 -6.26 2.94
CA SER A 86 9.64 -7.10 3.92
C SER A 86 9.36 -8.56 3.56
N ASN A 87 10.36 -9.25 3.02
CA ASN A 87 10.23 -10.65 2.61
C ASN A 87 11.45 -11.50 3.03
N PRO A 88 11.32 -12.39 4.02
CA PRO A 88 10.24 -12.40 5.02
C PRO A 88 10.40 -11.24 5.99
N LEU A 89 9.32 -10.84 6.66
CA LEU A 89 9.42 -9.96 7.81
C LEU A 89 10.26 -10.64 8.92
N PRO A 90 11.28 -9.96 9.49
CA PRO A 90 12.04 -10.55 10.59
C PRO A 90 11.17 -10.75 11.84
N TYR A 91 11.44 -11.82 12.58
CA TYR A 91 10.63 -12.19 13.74
C TYR A 91 10.51 -11.06 14.77
N LYS A 92 9.27 -10.80 15.23
CA LYS A 92 8.93 -9.72 16.19
C LYS A 92 9.28 -8.30 15.72
N GLN A 93 9.45 -8.09 14.41
CA GLN A 93 9.52 -6.75 13.84
C GLN A 93 8.15 -6.31 13.30
N VAL A 94 8.07 -5.05 12.92
CA VAL A 94 6.92 -4.47 12.21
C VAL A 94 7.31 -4.23 10.76
N HIS A 95 6.33 -4.27 9.85
CA HIS A 95 6.53 -3.77 8.51
C HIS A 95 6.34 -2.25 8.51
N THR A 96 7.35 -1.53 8.04
CA THR A 96 7.24 -0.08 7.84
C THR A 96 6.54 0.17 6.51
N ILE A 97 5.39 0.83 6.56
CA ILE A 97 4.64 1.27 5.38
C ILE A 97 5.27 2.55 4.83
N LEU A 98 5.43 3.54 5.71
CA LEU A 98 5.96 4.86 5.36
C LEU A 98 6.93 5.35 6.43
N ASP A 99 8.06 5.89 6.01
CA ASP A 99 9.07 6.48 6.89
C ASP A 99 9.94 7.49 6.12
N GLY A 100 10.64 8.35 6.85
CA GLY A 100 11.52 9.38 6.29
C GLY A 100 10.78 10.60 5.73
N VAL A 101 9.46 10.70 5.93
CA VAL A 101 8.67 11.88 5.55
C VAL A 101 9.00 13.02 6.50
N LYS A 102 9.36 14.17 5.94
CA LYS A 102 9.64 15.42 6.66
C LYS A 102 8.93 16.57 5.96
N GLY A 103 8.38 17.48 6.77
CA GLY A 103 7.60 18.64 6.33
C GLY A 103 6.11 18.48 6.63
N LYS A 104 5.32 19.46 6.16
CA LYS A 104 3.88 19.52 6.38
C LYS A 104 3.13 18.79 5.27
N GLY A 105 2.13 18.00 5.66
CA GLY A 105 1.39 17.21 4.69
C GLY A 105 0.20 16.46 5.27
N HIS A 106 -0.30 15.52 4.47
CA HIS A 106 -1.34 14.60 4.89
C HIS A 106 -1.27 13.28 4.14
N TYR A 107 -1.41 12.20 4.90
CA TYR A 107 -1.50 10.84 4.39
C TYR A 107 -2.89 10.58 3.82
N VAL A 108 -2.95 10.05 2.60
CA VAL A 108 -4.20 9.84 1.85
C VAL A 108 -4.48 8.38 1.55
N GLY A 109 -3.57 7.46 1.88
CA GLY A 109 -3.92 6.05 1.92
C GLY A 109 -2.77 5.09 1.74
N THR A 110 -3.15 3.82 1.69
CA THR A 110 -2.24 2.69 1.56
C THR A 110 -2.85 1.62 0.67
N TYR A 111 -1.96 0.97 -0.08
CA TYR A 111 -2.20 -0.37 -0.60
C TYR A 111 -1.24 -1.35 0.10
N LEU A 112 -1.77 -2.51 0.54
CA LEU A 112 -0.99 -3.62 1.10
C LEU A 112 -1.16 -4.86 0.24
N ALA A 113 -0.03 -5.49 -0.07
CA ALA A 113 0.07 -6.83 -0.60
C ALA A 113 0.62 -7.74 0.51
N TRP A 114 -0.19 -8.69 0.99
CA TRP A 114 0.15 -9.60 2.08
C TRP A 114 0.14 -11.09 1.67
N GLN A 115 1.28 -11.76 1.73
CA GLN A 115 1.42 -13.21 1.59
C GLN A 115 1.61 -13.85 2.96
N VAL A 116 0.76 -14.83 3.28
CA VAL A 116 0.75 -15.49 4.59
C VAL A 116 1.60 -16.74 4.56
N ASN A 117 2.56 -16.86 5.48
CA ASN A 117 3.49 -17.99 5.59
C ASN A 117 3.15 -18.95 6.74
N SER A 118 2.11 -18.64 7.54
CA SER A 118 1.69 -19.43 8.72
C SER A 118 0.22 -19.86 8.65
N ASN A 119 -0.12 -20.93 9.35
CA ASN A 119 -1.51 -21.38 9.47
C ASN A 119 -2.32 -20.50 10.42
N GLY A 120 -3.63 -20.45 10.21
CA GLY A 120 -4.57 -19.73 11.07
C GLY A 120 -4.79 -18.29 10.62
N TRP A 121 -5.44 -17.52 11.48
CA TRP A 121 -5.68 -16.11 11.23
C TRP A 121 -4.40 -15.29 11.36
N TRP A 122 -4.21 -14.34 10.45
CA TRP A 122 -2.96 -13.61 10.25
C TRP A 122 -3.09 -12.09 10.46
N GLY A 123 -4.31 -11.57 10.63
CA GLY A 123 -4.60 -10.14 10.55
C GLY A 123 -4.85 -9.44 11.89
N GLU A 124 -4.36 -9.93 13.02
CA GLU A 124 -4.51 -9.27 14.34
C GLU A 124 -3.61 -8.03 14.51
N GLY A 125 -2.77 -7.73 13.52
CA GLY A 125 -1.76 -6.68 13.62
C GLY A 125 -2.30 -5.28 13.46
N GLU A 126 -1.87 -4.35 14.32
CA GLU A 126 -2.32 -2.96 14.30
C GLU A 126 -1.55 -2.13 13.26
N VAL A 127 -2.25 -1.27 12.53
CA VAL A 127 -1.64 -0.14 11.80
C VAL A 127 -1.44 1.03 12.76
N LYS A 128 -0.26 1.64 12.73
CA LYS A 128 0.17 2.70 13.65
C LYS A 128 0.70 3.90 12.89
N PHE A 129 0.26 5.09 13.29
CA PHE A 129 0.75 6.36 12.77
C PHE A 129 1.45 7.12 13.89
N TYR A 130 2.66 7.58 13.59
CA TYR A 130 3.48 8.40 14.45
C TYR A 130 3.62 9.75 13.75
N LEU A 131 3.06 10.79 14.37
CA LEU A 131 3.01 12.14 13.81
C LEU A 131 3.95 13.05 14.60
N ASP A 132 4.60 13.99 13.93
CA ASP A 132 5.19 15.18 14.53
C ASP A 132 6.12 14.90 15.72
N GLY A 133 7.04 13.95 15.55
CA GLY A 133 8.04 13.60 16.55
C GLY A 133 7.65 12.46 17.51
N ASP A 134 6.48 11.85 17.34
CA ASP A 134 6.10 10.64 18.07
C ASP A 134 7.05 9.47 17.73
N ASN A 135 7.57 8.82 18.77
CA ASN A 135 8.57 7.76 18.61
C ASN A 135 8.14 6.46 19.30
N GLU A 136 8.03 6.49 20.63
CA GLU A 136 7.70 5.30 21.44
C GLU A 136 6.24 4.89 21.30
N PHE A 137 5.33 5.86 21.32
CA PHE A 137 3.90 5.65 21.24
C PHE A 137 3.34 6.30 19.96
N PRO A 138 2.47 5.60 19.21
CA PRO A 138 1.82 6.18 18.04
C PRO A 138 0.70 7.14 18.47
N THR A 139 0.50 8.20 17.69
CA THR A 139 -0.66 9.10 17.83
C THR A 139 -1.96 8.39 17.51
N ILE A 140 -1.93 7.53 16.48
CA ILE A 140 -3.08 6.74 16.03
C ILE A 140 -2.70 5.26 16.04
N CYS A 141 -3.50 4.46 16.73
CA CYS A 141 -3.33 3.01 16.83
C CYS A 141 -4.63 2.32 16.39
N GLY A 142 -4.54 1.44 15.39
CA GLY A 142 -5.63 0.55 15.01
C GLY A 142 -5.83 -0.61 15.99
N THR A 143 -6.74 -1.51 15.65
CA THR A 143 -7.11 -2.69 16.47
C THR A 143 -6.80 -4.02 15.82
N GLY A 144 -6.70 -4.04 14.49
CA GLY A 144 -6.43 -5.21 13.67
C GLY A 144 -6.19 -4.78 12.22
N THR A 145 -5.63 -5.67 11.43
CA THR A 145 -5.37 -5.42 10.01
C THR A 145 -6.68 -5.40 9.26
N GLU A 146 -7.58 -6.34 9.54
CA GLU A 146 -8.91 -6.35 8.95
C GLU A 146 -9.71 -5.12 9.29
N ASP A 147 -9.62 -4.69 10.55
CA ASP A 147 -10.33 -3.52 11.05
C ASP A 147 -9.85 -2.25 10.33
N TYR A 148 -8.54 -2.13 10.10
CA TYR A 148 -7.98 -1.00 9.36
C TYR A 148 -8.53 -0.94 7.93
N PHE A 149 -8.78 -2.08 7.27
CA PHE A 149 -9.37 -2.10 5.92
C PHE A 149 -10.91 -2.10 5.92
N GLY A 150 -11.56 -1.98 7.08
CA GLY A 150 -13.02 -1.93 7.18
C GLY A 150 -13.70 -3.30 7.10
N GLY A 151 -12.92 -4.37 7.25
CA GLY A 151 -13.43 -5.70 7.52
C GLY A 151 -13.77 -5.88 9.01
N ALA A 152 -14.16 -7.11 9.32
CA ALA A 152 -14.30 -7.62 10.68
C ALA A 152 -14.27 -9.15 10.60
N TRP A 153 -14.04 -9.82 11.74
CA TRP A 153 -14.14 -11.27 11.85
C TRP A 153 -13.42 -12.00 10.71
N ASN A 154 -12.13 -11.68 10.54
CA ASN A 154 -11.25 -12.35 9.59
C ASN A 154 -11.62 -12.14 8.10
N PHE A 155 -12.48 -11.16 7.81
CA PHE A 155 -13.16 -11.01 6.50
C PHE A 155 -13.99 -12.24 6.09
N GLU A 156 -14.41 -13.07 7.04
CA GLU A 156 -15.09 -14.33 6.75
C GLU A 156 -16.55 -14.06 6.32
N HIS A 157 -16.83 -14.26 5.03
CA HIS A 157 -18.18 -14.15 4.49
C HIS A 157 -18.30 -14.83 3.10
N PRO A 158 -19.09 -15.91 2.94
CA PRO A 158 -19.79 -16.66 4.00
C PRO A 158 -18.81 -17.42 4.91
N GLN A 159 -19.33 -18.07 5.95
CA GLN A 159 -18.53 -18.90 6.86
C GLN A 159 -17.65 -19.90 6.09
N GLY A 160 -16.37 -19.96 6.43
CA GLY A 160 -15.33 -20.76 5.79
C GLY A 160 -14.72 -20.13 4.55
N THR A 161 -15.02 -18.87 4.21
CA THR A 161 -14.55 -18.22 2.98
C THR A 161 -14.27 -16.74 3.20
N TYR A 162 -13.22 -16.21 2.59
CA TYR A 162 -12.96 -14.77 2.56
C TYR A 162 -13.96 -14.05 1.65
N GLY A 163 -14.66 -13.06 2.21
CA GLY A 163 -15.50 -12.13 1.46
C GLY A 163 -14.65 -11.00 0.86
N THR A 164 -14.50 -11.01 -0.46
CA THR A 164 -13.83 -9.89 -1.16
C THR A 164 -14.80 -8.74 -1.36
N TYR A 165 -14.27 -7.52 -1.39
CA TYR A 165 -15.04 -6.30 -1.66
C TYR A 165 -14.13 -5.21 -2.23
N SER A 166 -14.75 -4.28 -2.95
CA SER A 166 -14.08 -3.08 -3.47
C SER A 166 -15.07 -1.93 -3.43
N THR A 167 -14.74 -0.90 -2.66
CA THR A 167 -15.55 0.30 -2.47
C THR A 167 -14.76 1.56 -2.81
N MET A 168 -15.43 2.71 -2.78
CA MET A 168 -14.82 4.02 -3.04
C MET A 168 -13.59 4.31 -2.19
N PHE A 169 -13.54 3.85 -0.93
CA PHE A 169 -12.48 4.21 0.02
C PHE A 169 -11.69 3.02 0.55
N LEU A 170 -12.24 1.81 0.54
CA LEU A 170 -11.54 0.64 1.08
C LEU A 170 -11.92 -0.66 0.36
N GLY A 171 -11.04 -1.66 0.40
CA GLY A 171 -11.24 -2.91 -0.33
C GLY A 171 -10.28 -4.02 0.05
N LEU A 172 -10.73 -5.26 -0.16
CA LEU A 172 -9.94 -6.49 -0.21
C LEU A 172 -10.19 -7.17 -1.58
N PRO A 173 -9.75 -6.58 -2.70
CA PRO A 173 -10.08 -7.09 -4.04
C PRO A 173 -9.26 -8.32 -4.45
N GLN A 174 -8.05 -8.51 -3.91
CA GLN A 174 -7.23 -9.69 -4.21
C GLN A 174 -7.30 -10.68 -3.05
N MET A 175 -7.82 -11.86 -3.34
CA MET A 175 -7.72 -13.05 -2.49
C MET A 175 -7.29 -14.20 -3.40
N ILE A 176 -6.01 -14.54 -3.29
CA ILE A 176 -5.33 -15.46 -4.19
C ILE A 176 -5.10 -16.76 -3.43
N GLN A 177 -5.80 -17.81 -3.88
CA GLN A 177 -5.74 -19.11 -3.24
C GLN A 177 -4.49 -19.90 -3.66
N PRO A 178 -3.92 -20.71 -2.76
CA PRO A 178 -2.91 -21.67 -3.14
C PRO A 178 -3.48 -22.72 -4.10
N ASP A 179 -2.66 -23.22 -5.02
CA ASP A 179 -3.01 -24.30 -5.95
C ASP A 179 -2.62 -25.69 -5.42
N GLY A 180 -1.88 -25.73 -4.30
CA GLY A 180 -1.45 -26.96 -3.63
C GLY A 180 -0.26 -27.67 -4.27
N LEU A 181 0.34 -27.12 -5.34
CA LEU A 181 1.49 -27.71 -6.04
C LEU A 181 2.64 -26.70 -6.21
N TYR A 182 2.41 -25.61 -6.94
CA TYR A 182 3.43 -24.60 -7.27
C TYR A 182 3.19 -23.28 -6.55
N ARG A 183 1.93 -22.95 -6.27
CA ARG A 183 1.49 -21.80 -5.48
C ARG A 183 1.03 -22.30 -4.12
N SER A 184 1.96 -22.39 -3.18
CA SER A 184 1.68 -22.93 -1.84
C SER A 184 1.11 -21.90 -0.87
N GLN A 185 1.34 -20.60 -1.10
CA GLN A 185 0.97 -19.54 -0.18
C GLN A 185 -0.33 -18.83 -0.59
N GLN A 186 -1.15 -18.50 0.41
CA GLN A 186 -2.32 -17.63 0.27
C GLN A 186 -1.87 -16.16 0.25
N ARG A 187 -2.42 -15.37 -0.66
CA ARG A 187 -2.06 -13.95 -0.80
C ARG A 187 -3.28 -13.05 -0.83
N PHE A 188 -3.10 -11.82 -0.36
CA PHE A 188 -4.13 -10.80 -0.24
C PHE A 188 -3.62 -9.47 -0.77
N GLY A 189 -4.52 -8.69 -1.37
CA GLY A 189 -4.29 -7.30 -1.73
C GLY A 189 -5.45 -6.48 -1.24
N MET A 190 -5.15 -5.41 -0.50
CA MET A 190 -6.12 -4.56 0.16
C MET A 190 -5.71 -3.10 0.14
N TYR A 191 -6.69 -2.20 0.08
CA TYR A 191 -6.45 -0.77 0.03
C TYR A 191 -7.36 -0.01 0.99
N ARG A 192 -6.86 1.12 1.48
CA ARG A 192 -7.63 2.13 2.22
C ARG A 192 -7.17 3.52 1.83
N TRP A 193 -8.14 4.36 1.45
CA TRP A 193 -7.94 5.74 1.05
C TRP A 193 -8.53 6.67 2.12
N HIS A 194 -7.66 7.46 2.74
CA HIS A 194 -7.99 8.49 3.72
C HIS A 194 -8.40 9.80 3.04
N ILE A 195 -9.45 9.77 2.21
CA ILE A 195 -9.90 10.94 1.44
C ILE A 195 -10.82 11.82 2.28
N MET A 196 -11.81 11.20 2.93
CA MET A 196 -12.74 11.89 3.83
C MET A 196 -12.17 12.04 5.24
N ASP A 197 -11.11 11.30 5.55
CA ASP A 197 -10.44 11.19 6.86
C ASP A 197 -8.89 11.29 6.74
N PRO A 198 -8.32 12.30 6.04
CA PRO A 198 -6.88 12.40 5.86
C PRO A 198 -6.14 12.61 7.19
N ILE A 199 -5.01 11.91 7.34
CA ILE A 199 -4.16 11.99 8.53
C ILE A 199 -3.11 13.07 8.30
N ARG A 200 -3.29 14.23 8.93
CA ARG A 200 -2.46 15.42 8.74
C ARG A 200 -1.28 15.42 9.71
N PHE A 201 -0.15 15.93 9.25
CA PHE A 201 1.09 16.09 10.02
C PHE A 201 1.74 17.43 9.65
N GLU A 202 2.47 18.02 10.58
CA GLU A 202 3.12 19.33 10.44
C GLU A 202 4.65 19.22 10.26
N GLU A 203 5.29 18.24 10.89
CA GLU A 203 6.74 18.08 10.90
C GLU A 203 7.20 16.74 10.28
N ASP A 204 6.60 15.62 10.68
CA ASP A 204 6.96 14.31 10.15
C ASP A 204 5.87 13.24 10.30
N LEU A 205 6.03 12.17 9.52
CA LEU A 205 5.13 11.03 9.50
C LEU A 205 5.92 9.72 9.40
N ARG A 206 5.59 8.77 10.28
CA ARG A 206 5.96 7.36 10.14
C ARG A 206 4.72 6.49 10.31
N VAL A 207 4.59 5.49 9.45
CA VAL A 207 3.46 4.54 9.44
C VAL A 207 4.01 3.12 9.45
N THR A 208 3.51 2.30 10.38
CA THR A 208 3.89 0.89 10.49
C THR A 208 2.67 0.00 10.61
N ILE A 209 2.85 -1.29 10.32
CA ILE A 209 1.87 -2.34 10.60
C ILE A 209 2.56 -3.52 11.28
N GLN A 210 1.91 -4.05 12.32
CA GLN A 210 2.35 -5.29 12.95
C GLN A 210 1.92 -6.50 12.13
N ALA A 211 2.73 -7.56 12.11
CA ALA A 211 2.32 -8.84 11.54
C ALA A 211 2.04 -9.82 12.69
N LEU A 212 0.76 -9.91 13.09
CA LEU A 212 0.31 -10.74 14.21
C LEU A 212 -0.83 -11.65 13.78
N GLY A 213 -0.70 -12.94 14.06
CA GLY A 213 -1.77 -13.92 13.90
C GLY A 213 -2.12 -14.61 15.22
N TRP A 214 -2.93 -15.66 15.15
CA TRP A 214 -3.24 -16.52 16.29
C TRP A 214 -2.37 -17.78 16.35
N ARG A 215 -1.95 -18.14 17.57
CA ARG A 215 -1.39 -19.47 17.88
C ARG A 215 -2.07 -20.09 19.09
N SER A 216 -1.72 -21.36 19.34
CA SER A 216 -2.26 -22.17 20.44
C SER A 216 -2.30 -21.44 21.79
N GLY A 217 -3.44 -21.60 22.47
CA GLY A 217 -3.71 -21.01 23.78
C GLY A 217 -4.12 -19.54 23.75
N GLN A 218 -4.76 -19.07 22.67
CA GLN A 218 -5.22 -17.68 22.53
C GLN A 218 -4.09 -16.65 22.68
N ARG A 219 -2.94 -16.95 22.08
CA ARG A 219 -1.77 -16.07 22.11
C ARG A 219 -1.49 -15.51 20.72
N TYR A 220 -0.98 -14.30 20.68
CA TYR A 220 -0.47 -13.73 19.44
C TYR A 220 0.76 -14.49 18.93
N LEU A 221 0.79 -14.68 17.62
CA LEU A 221 1.90 -15.21 16.85
C LEU A 221 2.52 -14.05 16.07
N PRO A 222 3.74 -13.61 16.40
CA PRO A 222 4.52 -12.77 15.50
C PRO A 222 4.79 -13.52 14.20
N LEU A 223 4.32 -12.97 13.09
CA LEU A 223 4.42 -13.56 11.76
C LEU A 223 5.73 -13.17 11.08
N GLN A 224 6.13 -13.99 10.10
CA GLN A 224 7.28 -13.76 9.23
C GLN A 224 6.83 -13.86 7.77
N ASP A 225 5.79 -13.08 7.49
CA ASP A 225 5.08 -13.05 6.22
C ASP A 225 5.84 -12.21 5.19
N ASP A 226 5.43 -12.32 3.92
CA ASP A 226 5.90 -11.43 2.87
C ASP A 226 4.90 -10.29 2.69
N ILE A 227 5.33 -9.08 3.02
CA ILE A 227 4.48 -7.90 3.09
C ILE A 227 5.10 -6.81 2.23
N ALA A 228 4.35 -6.37 1.23
CA ALA A 228 4.65 -5.18 0.45
C ALA A 228 3.57 -4.11 0.66
N SER A 229 3.97 -2.84 0.59
CA SER A 229 3.08 -1.71 0.79
C SER A 229 3.41 -0.56 -0.14
N THR A 230 2.39 0.20 -0.52
CA THR A 230 2.54 1.52 -1.13
C THR A 230 1.81 2.53 -0.27
N GLY A 231 2.56 3.46 0.34
CA GLY A 231 1.98 4.59 1.06
C GLY A 231 1.80 5.78 0.13
N PHE A 232 0.66 6.47 0.25
CA PHE A 232 0.29 7.64 -0.57
C PHE A 232 0.04 8.85 0.33
N TRP A 233 0.63 9.99 0.01
CA TRP A 233 0.46 11.23 0.77
C TRP A 233 0.66 12.47 -0.10
N TYR A 234 0.28 13.61 0.44
CA TYR A 234 0.64 14.92 -0.10
C TYR A 234 1.54 15.64 0.90
N GLN A 235 2.57 16.33 0.44
CA GLN A 235 3.37 17.23 1.29
C GLN A 235 3.87 18.46 0.55
N THR A 236 4.22 19.50 1.30
CA THR A 236 4.94 20.66 0.78
C THR A 236 6.41 20.31 0.52
N GLU A 237 7.02 21.00 -0.45
CA GLU A 237 8.43 20.86 -0.78
C GLU A 237 9.33 21.74 0.11
N PRO A 238 10.61 21.37 0.33
CA PRO A 238 11.28 20.18 -0.20
C PRO A 238 10.90 18.88 0.52
N HIS A 239 10.82 17.77 -0.21
CA HIS A 239 10.72 16.44 0.38
C HIS A 239 12.09 15.79 0.64
N ALA A 240 12.15 14.85 1.58
CA ALA A 240 13.35 14.04 1.81
C ALA A 240 13.62 13.16 0.56
N PRO A 241 14.87 13.07 0.07
CA PRO A 241 15.17 12.25 -1.10
C PRO A 241 14.76 10.79 -0.91
N PHE A 242 14.04 10.26 -1.89
CA PHE A 242 13.83 8.83 -2.01
C PHE A 242 15.12 8.19 -2.49
N ILE A 243 15.59 7.22 -1.71
CA ILE A 243 16.68 6.33 -2.08
C ILE A 243 16.02 5.07 -2.64
N SER A 244 15.95 4.98 -3.97
CA SER A 244 15.44 3.79 -4.62
C SER A 244 16.38 2.62 -4.43
N SER A 245 15.81 1.47 -4.08
CA SER A 245 16.49 0.18 -4.14
C SER A 245 15.59 -0.88 -4.77
N ILE A 246 14.68 -0.49 -5.67
CA ILE A 246 13.82 -1.44 -6.38
C ILE A 246 14.65 -2.10 -7.49
N TYR A 247 14.73 -3.43 -7.48
CA TYR A 247 15.37 -4.23 -8.51
C TYR A 247 14.54 -5.49 -8.77
N LEU A 248 14.81 -6.17 -9.88
CA LEU A 248 13.99 -7.27 -10.40
C LEU A 248 13.71 -8.37 -9.35
N ASP A 249 14.76 -8.97 -8.78
CA ASP A 249 14.59 -10.08 -7.82
C ASP A 249 13.87 -9.65 -6.53
N MET A 250 13.93 -8.37 -6.16
CA MET A 250 13.15 -7.83 -5.03
C MET A 250 11.64 -7.84 -5.31
N LEU A 251 11.23 -7.86 -6.57
CA LEU A 251 9.82 -7.91 -7.01
C LEU A 251 9.33 -9.33 -7.26
N GLU A 252 10.22 -10.32 -7.21
CA GLU A 252 9.86 -11.72 -7.44
C GLU A 252 8.89 -12.23 -6.36
N ILE A 253 7.90 -13.00 -6.78
CA ILE A 253 6.91 -13.62 -5.90
C ILE A 253 7.29 -15.08 -5.74
N ILE A 254 7.68 -15.45 -4.51
CA ILE A 254 8.22 -16.77 -4.14
C ILE A 254 7.16 -17.55 -3.35
#